data_AF-A0A815KU51-F1
#
_entry.id   AF-A0A815KU51-F1
#
_cell.length_a   1.000
_cell.length_b   1.000
_cell.length_c   1.000
_cell.angle_alpha   90.00
_cell.angle_beta   90.00
_cell.angle_gamma   90.00
#
_symmetry.space_group_name_H-M   'P 1'
#
loop_
_entity.id
_entity.type
_entity.pdbx_description
1 polymer ?
#
loop_
_entity_poly.entity_id
_entity_poly.type
_entity_poly.pdbx_seq_one_letter_code
_entity_poly.pdbx_strand_id
1 'polypeptide(L)'
;MNVERYGHAASTLTNGSVLVASGQNNGYLTSAELYNPSTGNWTTTGNMNVSRQLHTASTFANGFILVVGGQSSVSNSLSSVELYNPSTGTWTTTANLINARRCHTATVLPNGKVLVTGGYNGVSYLISAELY
;
A
#
# COMPACT_ATOMS: atom_id res chain seq x y z
N MET A 1 2.28 -8.49 16.07
CA MET A 1 1.24 -8.02 15.13
C MET A 1 -0.08 -8.52 15.67
N ASN A 2 -1.13 -7.71 15.69
CA ASN A 2 -2.41 -8.12 16.30
C ASN A 2 -3.32 -8.84 15.30
N VAL A 3 -3.16 -8.59 13.99
CA VAL A 3 -3.95 -9.24 12.94
C VAL A 3 -3.02 -10.02 12.01
N GLU A 4 -3.26 -11.32 11.90
CA GLU A 4 -2.59 -12.20 10.92
C GLU A 4 -2.90 -11.77 9.47
N ARG A 5 -1.88 -11.80 8.61
CA ARG A 5 -1.99 -11.32 7.22
C ARG A 5 -0.82 -11.80 6.36
N TYR A 6 -1.07 -12.06 5.08
CA TYR A 6 -0.04 -12.21 4.05
C TYR A 6 -0.36 -11.32 2.84
N GLY A 7 0.61 -11.14 1.94
CA GLY A 7 0.45 -10.28 0.75
C GLY A 7 0.25 -8.79 1.09
N HIS A 8 0.54 -8.39 2.33
CA HIS A 8 0.59 -7.00 2.77
C HIS A 8 1.90 -6.34 2.32
N ALA A 9 1.95 -5.01 2.38
CA ALA A 9 3.19 -4.26 2.28
C ALA A 9 3.55 -3.65 3.64
N ALA A 10 4.85 -3.46 3.87
CA ALA A 10 5.38 -2.80 5.06
C ALA A 10 6.23 -1.61 4.63
N SER A 11 6.06 -0.47 5.30
CA SER A 11 6.79 0.77 4.99
C SER A 11 7.25 1.44 6.28
N THR A 12 8.50 1.88 6.31
CA THR A 12 9.04 2.66 7.44
C THR A 12 8.52 4.08 7.40
N LEU A 13 8.12 4.60 8.56
CA LEU A 13 7.79 6.00 8.77
C LEU A 13 9.05 6.78 9.16
N THR A 14 9.02 8.11 9.02
CA THR A 14 10.14 9.00 9.37
C THR A 14 10.53 8.95 10.84
N ASN A 15 9.60 8.55 11.73
CA ASN A 15 9.86 8.34 13.15
C ASN A 15 10.42 6.95 13.49
N GLY A 16 10.70 6.11 12.49
CA GLY A 16 11.25 4.77 12.67
C GLY A 16 10.22 3.66 12.90
N SER A 17 8.94 4.00 13.13
CA SER A 17 7.87 2.99 13.19
C SER A 17 7.62 2.37 11.82
N VAL A 18 7.04 1.16 11.78
CA VAL A 18 6.71 0.46 10.52
C VAL A 18 5.20 0.38 10.38
N LEU A 19 4.65 0.93 9.30
CA LEU A 19 3.28 0.70 8.90
C LEU A 19 3.18 -0.66 8.20
N VAL A 20 2.24 -1.49 8.64
CA VAL A 20 1.80 -2.69 7.95
C VAL A 20 0.33 -2.52 7.59
N ALA A 21 0.04 -2.50 6.29
CA ALA A 21 -1.29 -2.19 5.78
C ALA A 21 -1.87 -3.32 4.95
N SER A 22 -3.17 -3.57 5.14
CA SER A 22 -3.97 -4.48 4.32
C SER A 22 -3.39 -5.90 4.25
N GLY A 23 -3.54 -6.60 3.12
CA GLY A 23 -3.22 -8.02 2.96
C GLY A 23 -4.46 -8.90 3.06
N GLN A 24 -4.24 -10.20 3.21
CA GLN A 24 -5.29 -11.21 3.30
C GLN A 24 -5.10 -12.14 4.50
N ASN A 25 -6.22 -12.54 5.11
CA ASN A 25 -6.37 -13.71 5.97
C ASN A 25 -7.58 -14.55 5.50
N ASN A 26 -8.59 -14.80 6.36
CA ASN A 26 -9.91 -15.31 5.96
C ASN A 26 -10.68 -14.37 5.01
N GLY A 27 -10.20 -13.13 4.85
CA GLY A 27 -10.67 -12.18 3.85
C GLY A 27 -9.63 -11.11 3.53
N TYR A 28 -9.93 -10.24 2.57
CA TYR A 28 -9.10 -9.07 2.28
C TYR A 28 -9.29 -8.03 3.37
N LEU A 29 -8.20 -7.53 3.92
CA LEU A 29 -8.21 -6.64 5.07
C LEU A 29 -8.16 -5.17 4.66
N THR A 30 -8.91 -4.31 5.32
CA THR A 30 -8.69 -2.85 5.30
C THR A 30 -7.84 -2.37 6.47
N SER A 31 -7.61 -3.24 7.47
CA SER A 31 -6.90 -2.85 8.69
C SER A 31 -5.43 -2.54 8.44
N ALA A 32 -4.92 -1.60 9.22
CA ALA A 32 -3.51 -1.27 9.27
C ALA A 32 -3.03 -1.17 10.72
N GLU A 33 -1.75 -1.48 10.92
CA GLU A 33 -1.11 -1.48 12.24
C GLU A 33 0.27 -0.85 12.14
N LEU A 34 0.69 -0.22 13.23
CA LEU A 34 2.01 0.35 13.41
C LEU A 34 2.80 -0.55 14.36
N TYR A 35 3.99 -0.94 13.92
CA TYR A 35 5.00 -1.55 14.78
C TYR A 35 5.97 -0.49 15.26
N ASN A 36 6.22 -0.47 16.56
CA ASN A 36 7.27 0.35 17.16
C ASN A 36 8.49 -0.53 17.49
N PRO A 37 9.61 -0.41 16.74
CA PRO A 37 10.80 -1.23 16.96
C PRO A 37 11.46 -1.03 18.33
N SER A 38 11.28 0.13 18.99
CA SER A 38 11.92 0.39 20.28
C SER A 38 11.22 -0.30 21.45
N THR A 39 9.93 -0.62 21.30
CA THR A 39 9.13 -1.28 22.34
C THR A 39 8.68 -2.69 21.96
N GLY A 40 8.77 -3.06 20.67
CA GLY A 40 8.22 -4.32 20.17
C GLY A 40 6.69 -4.33 20.07
N ASN A 41 6.03 -3.21 20.37
CA ASN A 41 4.58 -3.14 20.45
C ASN A 41 3.93 -2.88 19.09
N TRP A 42 2.71 -3.38 18.95
CA TRP A 42 1.84 -3.17 17.81
C TRP A 42 0.62 -2.35 18.22
N THR A 43 0.29 -1.32 17.45
CA THR A 43 -0.88 -0.47 17.68
C THR A 43 -1.71 -0.36 16.42
N THR A 44 -3.03 -0.45 16.53
CA THR A 44 -3.94 -0.25 15.40
C THR A 44 -3.93 1.22 14.97
N THR A 45 -4.10 1.47 13.67
CA THR A 45 -4.32 2.81 13.11
C THR A 45 -5.58 2.81 12.24
N GLY A 46 -5.88 3.92 11.55
CA GLY A 46 -7.05 3.99 10.68
C GLY A 46 -7.04 2.94 9.59
N ASN A 47 -8.25 2.56 9.16
CA ASN A 47 -8.46 1.57 8.10
C ASN A 47 -8.36 2.22 6.72
N MET A 48 -7.83 1.47 5.76
CA MET A 48 -7.90 1.80 4.34
C MET A 48 -9.36 1.79 3.85
N ASN A 49 -9.61 2.51 2.77
CA ASN A 49 -10.92 2.55 2.11
C ASN A 49 -11.16 1.31 1.24
N VAL A 50 -10.10 0.74 0.66
CA VAL A 50 -10.17 -0.45 -0.20
C VAL A 50 -9.27 -1.55 0.34
N SER A 51 -9.85 -2.73 0.58
CA SER A 51 -9.08 -3.91 0.95
C SER A 51 -8.30 -4.46 -0.23
N ARG A 52 -7.04 -4.86 0.01
CA ARG A 52 -6.13 -5.25 -1.06
C ARG A 52 -4.98 -6.15 -0.60
N GLN A 53 -4.42 -6.93 -1.50
CA GLN A 53 -3.10 -7.56 -1.29
C GLN A 53 -2.25 -7.39 -2.54
N LEU A 54 -0.96 -7.74 -2.45
CA LEU A 54 -0.01 -7.68 -3.58
C LEU A 54 0.10 -6.26 -4.18
N HIS A 55 -0.14 -5.27 -3.33
CA HIS A 55 0.05 -3.84 -3.59
C HIS A 55 1.47 -3.42 -3.20
N THR A 56 1.84 -2.21 -3.58
CA THR A 56 3.08 -1.58 -3.09
C THR A 56 2.73 -0.49 -2.08
N ALA A 57 3.64 -0.23 -1.14
CA ALA A 57 3.53 0.85 -0.18
C ALA A 57 4.86 1.62 -0.15
N SER A 58 4.83 2.92 -0.44
CA SER A 58 6.02 3.74 -0.62
C SER A 58 6.00 4.96 0.29
N THR A 59 7.07 5.14 1.08
CA THR A 59 7.23 6.29 1.98
C THR A 59 7.80 7.50 1.23
N PHE A 60 7.15 8.64 1.36
CA PHE A 60 7.66 9.93 0.90
C PHE A 60 8.55 10.61 1.95
N ALA A 61 9.37 11.57 1.52
CA ALA A 61 10.26 12.32 2.42
C ALA A 61 9.49 13.10 3.52
N ASN A 62 8.24 13.47 3.27
CA ASN A 62 7.37 14.12 4.24
C ASN A 62 6.68 13.14 5.22
N GLY A 63 6.99 11.84 5.14
CA GLY A 63 6.48 10.78 6.02
C GLY A 63 5.14 10.17 5.61
N PHE A 64 4.46 10.70 4.59
CA PHE A 64 3.25 10.08 4.07
C PHE A 64 3.59 8.77 3.34
N ILE A 65 2.66 7.82 3.34
CA ILE A 65 2.83 6.54 2.65
C ILE A 65 1.78 6.41 1.54
N LEU A 66 2.22 6.18 0.30
CA LEU A 66 1.35 5.90 -0.82
C LEU A 66 1.18 4.39 -1.00
N VAL A 67 -0.05 3.91 -0.96
CA VAL A 67 -0.40 2.54 -1.30
C VAL A 67 -1.01 2.48 -2.69
N VAL A 68 -0.41 1.68 -3.57
CA VAL A 68 -0.73 1.64 -5.00
C VAL A 68 -1.19 0.25 -5.42
N GLY A 69 -2.32 0.17 -6.12
CA GLY A 69 -2.80 -1.01 -6.81
C GLY A 69 -3.03 -2.23 -5.90
N GLY A 70 -2.66 -3.42 -6.38
CA GLY A 70 -2.93 -4.70 -5.73
C GLY A 70 -4.18 -5.36 -6.28
N GLN A 71 -4.78 -6.27 -5.51
CA GLN A 71 -6.02 -6.96 -5.88
C GLN A 71 -6.96 -7.03 -4.68
N SER A 72 -8.28 -6.93 -4.92
CA SER A 72 -9.32 -7.18 -3.89
C SER A 72 -10.04 -8.51 -4.07
N SER A 73 -9.72 -9.25 -5.13
CA SER A 73 -10.09 -10.64 -5.35
C SER A 73 -9.09 -11.29 -6.32
N VAL A 74 -9.20 -12.60 -6.53
CA VAL A 74 -8.35 -13.32 -7.50
C VAL A 74 -8.52 -12.78 -8.93
N SER A 75 -9.69 -12.25 -9.27
CA SER A 75 -10.01 -11.72 -10.61
C SER A 75 -10.01 -10.18 -10.69
N ASN A 76 -9.90 -9.47 -9.57
CA ASN A 76 -10.02 -8.02 -9.54
C ASN A 76 -8.70 -7.33 -9.15
N SER A 77 -7.94 -6.90 -10.15
CA SER A 77 -6.80 -5.99 -9.95
C SER A 77 -7.28 -4.57 -9.72
N LEU A 78 -6.56 -3.80 -8.91
CA LEU A 78 -6.93 -2.45 -8.52
C LEU A 78 -6.07 -1.42 -9.23
N SER A 79 -6.69 -0.33 -9.68
CA SER A 79 -6.03 0.92 -10.05
C SER A 79 -6.07 1.95 -8.92
N SER A 80 -6.81 1.69 -7.84
CA SER A 80 -6.97 2.63 -6.75
C SER A 80 -5.66 2.90 -6.01
N VAL A 81 -5.49 4.14 -5.60
CA VAL A 81 -4.33 4.62 -4.85
C VAL A 81 -4.84 5.32 -3.59
N GLU A 82 -4.19 5.07 -2.47
CA GLU A 82 -4.53 5.67 -1.18
C GLU A 82 -3.29 6.22 -0.48
N LEU A 83 -3.42 7.38 0.13
CA LEU A 83 -2.37 8.07 0.87
C LEU A 83 -2.66 7.97 2.37
N TYR A 84 -1.70 7.47 3.14
CA TYR A 84 -1.74 7.45 4.59
C TYR A 84 -1.05 8.67 5.17
N ASN A 85 -1.76 9.40 6.04
CA ASN A 85 -1.20 10.47 6.85
C ASN A 85 -0.86 9.93 8.26
N PRO A 86 0.43 9.81 8.63
CA PRO A 86 0.81 9.26 9.92
C PRO A 86 0.50 10.16 11.12
N SER A 87 0.29 11.48 10.94
CA SER A 87 0.00 12.38 12.06
C SER A 87 -1.44 12.24 12.56
N THR A 88 -2.35 11.86 11.67
CA THR A 88 -3.79 11.69 11.96
C THR A 88 -4.22 10.22 11.94
N GLY A 89 -3.39 9.33 11.39
CA GLY A 89 -3.73 7.93 11.18
C GLY A 89 -4.82 7.73 10.13
N THR A 90 -5.03 8.68 9.21
CA THR A 90 -6.12 8.65 8.24
C THR A 90 -5.66 8.26 6.84
N TRP A 91 -6.54 7.59 6.11
CA TRP A 91 -6.34 7.23 4.70
C TRP A 91 -7.19 8.11 3.79
N THR A 92 -6.62 8.54 2.66
CA THR A 92 -7.33 9.34 1.65
C THR A 92 -7.13 8.71 0.28
N THR A 93 -8.22 8.46 -0.43
CA THR A 93 -8.16 8.03 -1.84
C THR A 93 -7.64 9.18 -2.71
N THR A 94 -6.71 8.86 -3.61
CA THR A 94 -6.13 9.82 -4.55
C THR A 94 -6.45 9.41 -5.99
N ALA A 95 -5.87 10.07 -7.00
CA ALA A 95 -6.09 9.71 -8.40
C ALA A 95 -5.78 8.22 -8.64
N ASN A 96 -6.53 7.56 -9.52
CA ASN A 96 -6.29 6.17 -9.89
C ASN A 96 -5.12 6.07 -10.88
N LEU A 97 -4.50 4.89 -10.93
CA LEU A 97 -3.64 4.52 -12.05
C LEU A 97 -4.46 4.42 -13.36
N ILE A 98 -3.79 4.64 -14.49
CA ILE A 98 -4.35 4.40 -15.83
C ILE A 98 -4.69 2.91 -16.00
N ASN A 99 -3.81 2.02 -15.53
CA ASN A 99 -4.01 0.58 -15.59
C ASN A 99 -4.01 -0.03 -14.20
N ALA A 100 -5.08 -0.77 -13.88
CA ALA A 100 -5.13 -1.60 -12.70
C ALA A 100 -4.00 -2.63 -12.72
N ARG A 101 -3.35 -2.85 -11.57
CA ARG A 101 -2.19 -3.75 -11.49
C ARG A 101 -1.94 -4.30 -10.09
N ARG A 102 -1.55 -5.57 -10.04
CA ARG A 102 -1.00 -6.26 -8.86
C ARG A 102 0.40 -6.79 -9.15
N CYS A 103 1.15 -7.14 -8.10
CA CYS A 103 2.51 -7.68 -8.22
C CYS A 103 3.47 -6.79 -9.05
N HIS A 104 3.24 -5.47 -9.03
CA HIS A 104 4.08 -4.48 -9.67
C HIS A 104 5.14 -4.00 -8.68
N THR A 105 6.10 -3.20 -9.16
CA THR A 105 7.00 -2.44 -8.29
C THR A 105 6.71 -0.95 -8.38
N ALA A 106 7.03 -0.22 -7.33
CA ALA A 106 6.88 1.23 -7.24
C ALA A 106 8.17 1.83 -6.66
N THR A 107 8.60 2.96 -7.20
CA THR A 107 9.81 3.67 -6.76
C THR A 107 9.52 5.16 -6.64
N VAL A 108 9.73 5.71 -5.45
CA VAL A 108 9.65 7.15 -5.21
C VAL A 108 10.87 7.82 -5.84
N LEU A 109 10.61 8.82 -6.67
CA LEU A 109 11.62 9.62 -7.34
C LEU A 109 11.96 10.86 -6.49
N PRO A 110 13.15 11.47 -6.67
CA PRO A 110 13.56 12.65 -5.92
C PRO A 110 12.61 13.86 -6.03
N ASN A 111 11.83 13.94 -7.10
CA ASN A 111 10.83 14.99 -7.32
C ASN A 111 9.47 14.71 -6.63
N GLY A 112 9.38 13.65 -5.82
CA GLY A 112 8.16 13.29 -5.09
C GLY A 112 7.14 12.49 -5.89
N LYS A 113 7.41 12.15 -7.16
CA LYS A 113 6.57 11.27 -7.96
C LYS A 113 6.88 9.79 -7.71
N VAL A 114 5.98 8.90 -8.08
CA VAL A 114 6.15 7.45 -7.96
C VAL A 114 6.15 6.81 -9.34
N LEU A 115 7.27 6.21 -9.73
CA LEU A 115 7.35 5.38 -10.94
C LEU A 115 6.81 3.99 -10.61
N VAL A 116 5.74 3.59 -11.30
CA VAL A 116 5.06 2.31 -11.15
C VAL A 116 5.29 1.47 -12.40
N THR A 117 5.86 0.27 -12.29
CA THR A 117 6.22 -0.53 -13.48
C THR A 117 5.72 -1.96 -13.39
N GLY A 118 5.32 -2.50 -14.56
CA GLY A 118 4.97 -3.90 -14.73
C GLY A 118 3.75 -4.37 -13.93
N GLY A 119 3.75 -5.64 -13.55
CA GLY A 119 2.65 -6.29 -12.83
C GLY A 119 1.64 -6.97 -13.75
N TYR A 120 0.50 -7.35 -13.18
CA TYR A 120 -0.57 -8.07 -13.86
C TYR A 120 -1.90 -7.37 -13.64
N ASN A 121 -2.74 -7.24 -14.67
CA ASN A 121 -4.00 -6.48 -14.58
C ASN A 121 -5.26 -7.34 -14.45
N GLY A 122 -5.13 -8.65 -14.29
CA GLY A 122 -6.27 -9.59 -14.33
C GLY A 122 -6.45 -10.29 -15.68
N VAL A 123 -5.77 -9.81 -16.73
CA VAL A 123 -5.85 -10.36 -18.09
C VAL A 123 -4.47 -10.69 -18.65
N SER A 124 -3.51 -9.77 -18.50
CA SER A 124 -2.17 -9.87 -19.09
C SER A 124 -1.09 -9.28 -18.17
N TYR A 125 0.16 -9.66 -18.43
CA TYR A 125 1.31 -9.00 -17.83
C TYR A 125 1.53 -7.65 -18.50
N LEU A 126 1.68 -6.61 -17.69
CA LEU A 126 1.88 -5.25 -18.16
C LEU A 126 3.36 -5.05 -18.50
N ILE A 127 3.61 -4.49 -19.67
CA ILE A 127 4.92 -3.92 -20.06
C ILE A 127 4.93 -2.39 -19.89
N SER A 128 3.85 -1.81 -19.36
CA SER A 128 3.71 -0.37 -19.17
C SER A 128 4.31 0.10 -17.85
N ALA A 129 4.86 1.30 -17.90
CA ALA A 129 5.20 2.11 -16.74
C ALA A 129 4.25 3.31 -16.66
N GLU A 130 4.02 3.78 -15.45
CA GLU A 130 3.21 4.96 -15.18
C GLU A 130 3.91 5.81 -14.12
N LEU A 131 3.87 7.13 -14.31
CA LEU A 131 4.39 8.08 -13.34
C LEU A 131 3.21 8.70 -12.60
N TYR A 132 3.17 8.47 -11.30
CA TYR A 132 2.17 8.99 -10.37
C TYR A 132 2.67 10.25 -9.68
#